data_AF-A0A4D8S2P9-F1
#
_entry.id   AF-A0A4D8S2P9-F1
#
_cell.length_a   1.000
_cell.length_b   1.000
_cell.length_c   1.000
_cell.angle_alpha   90.00
_cell.angle_beta   90.00
_cell.angle_gamma   90.00
#
_symmetry.space_group_name_H-M   'P 1'
#
loop_
_entity.id
_entity.type
_entity.pdbx_description
1 polymer ?
#
loop_
_entity_poly.entity_id
_entity_poly.type
_entity_poly.pdbx_seq_one_letter_code
_entity_poly.pdbx_strand_id
1 'polypeptide(L)'
;MKRCPRCGYENSDSATMCERCRYPLTLSSESFSTKCPRCGYENPPGASICERCRYPLKIVPFQVEETRREERSREESMTRLRDGALYLMIGILFLLLSLPPINTLVQSIFGLVSVVFLGMGTGSYSVAFRLFDERLRNSSLLSFLLLPGFLLLVSGIGVVELNITKLNLTDLSKNPLAVILIDLGFILFLIGGLGITIGVYKIANAMTRPGLKVGALLSLIGLISFLLLPELGFLLMGGQFLIYLESRSLIHGNRRSSG
;
A
#
# COMPACT_ATOMS: atom_id res chain seq x y z
N MET A 1 32.28 -4.68 -7.87
CA MET A 1 32.88 -4.18 -6.61
C MET A 1 31.91 -4.45 -5.47
N LYS A 2 32.39 -4.85 -4.28
CA LYS A 2 31.54 -5.12 -3.11
C LYS A 2 31.83 -4.16 -1.96
N ARG A 3 30.76 -3.56 -1.43
CA ARG A 3 30.84 -2.60 -0.34
C ARG A 3 30.90 -3.32 1.00
N CYS A 4 31.84 -2.93 1.86
CA CYS A 4 31.95 -3.49 3.19
C CYS A 4 30.73 -3.08 4.04
N PRO A 5 29.96 -4.03 4.60
CA PRO A 5 28.77 -3.71 5.39
C PRO A 5 29.09 -3.02 6.71
N ARG A 6 30.34 -3.12 7.20
CA ARG A 6 30.77 -2.49 8.45
C ARG A 6 31.24 -1.04 8.28
N CYS A 7 31.89 -0.71 7.17
CA CYS A 7 32.55 0.60 7.03
C CYS A 7 32.26 1.33 5.71
N GLY A 8 31.45 0.75 4.83
CA GLY A 8 31.08 1.36 3.55
C GLY A 8 32.19 1.40 2.49
N TYR A 9 33.39 0.90 2.79
CA TYR A 9 34.51 0.89 1.84
C TYR A 9 34.26 -0.07 0.68
N GLU A 10 34.55 0.35 -0.55
CA GLU A 10 34.41 -0.47 -1.76
C GLU A 10 35.64 -1.34 -1.95
N ASN A 11 35.43 -2.66 -2.01
CA ASN A 11 36.47 -3.65 -2.20
C ASN A 11 36.29 -4.34 -3.55
N SER A 12 37.36 -4.97 -4.05
CA SER A 12 37.27 -5.82 -5.23
C SER A 12 36.29 -6.99 -5.02
N ASP A 13 35.69 -7.51 -6.09
CA ASP A 13 34.71 -8.60 -5.98
C ASP A 13 35.33 -9.89 -5.42
N SER A 14 36.63 -10.09 -5.66
CA SER A 14 37.43 -11.22 -5.14
C SER A 14 37.91 -11.04 -3.69
N ALA A 15 37.79 -9.85 -3.08
CA ALA A 15 38.34 -9.57 -1.75
C ALA A 15 37.71 -10.47 -0.65
N THR A 16 38.47 -11.32 0.02
CA THR A 16 37.93 -12.16 1.11
C THR A 16 37.76 -11.38 2.42
N MET A 17 38.42 -10.23 2.55
CA MET A 17 38.32 -9.31 3.67
C MET A 17 38.31 -7.87 3.16
N CYS A 18 37.70 -6.96 3.93
CA CYS A 18 37.69 -5.55 3.61
C CYS A 18 39.08 -4.95 3.82
N GLU A 19 39.61 -4.28 2.82
CA GLU A 19 40.94 -3.67 2.83
C GLU A 19 41.08 -2.59 3.91
N ARG A 20 39.99 -1.84 4.17
CA ARG A 20 39.98 -0.73 5.13
C ARG A 20 39.81 -1.17 6.58
N CYS A 21 38.84 -2.03 6.88
CA CYS A 21 38.49 -2.37 8.26
C CYS A 21 38.73 -3.84 8.62
N ARG A 22 39.30 -4.61 7.69
CA ARG A 22 39.57 -6.06 7.81
C ARG A 22 38.34 -6.88 8.17
N TYR A 23 37.15 -6.35 7.89
CA TYR A 23 35.90 -7.09 8.04
C TYR A 23 35.88 -8.21 7.00
N PRO A 24 35.76 -9.48 7.39
CA PRO A 24 35.67 -10.57 6.43
C PRO A 24 34.47 -10.34 5.49
N LEU A 25 34.66 -10.51 4.18
CA LEU A 25 33.62 -10.34 3.15
C LEU A 25 33.14 -11.68 2.61
N THR A 26 33.85 -12.77 2.93
CA THR A 26 33.52 -14.14 2.56
C THR A 26 33.82 -15.04 3.76
N LEU A 27 32.80 -15.49 4.48
CA LEU A 27 32.88 -16.70 5.32
C LEU A 27 31.79 -17.64 4.81
N SER A 28 32.16 -18.89 4.53
CA SER A 28 31.22 -19.94 4.18
C SER A 28 30.25 -20.15 5.34
N SER A 29 28.97 -20.30 5.00
CA SER A 29 27.84 -20.52 5.93
C SER A 29 27.94 -21.81 6.76
N GLU A 30 29.00 -22.60 6.59
CA GLU A 30 29.19 -23.90 7.24
C GLU A 30 30.27 -23.93 8.32
N SER A 31 31.06 -22.86 8.51
CA SER A 31 32.09 -22.84 9.56
C SER A 31 31.56 -22.27 10.88
N PHE A 32 30.73 -23.04 11.59
CA PHE A 32 30.32 -22.75 12.96
C PHE A 32 31.46 -23.05 13.95
N SER A 33 32.56 -22.30 13.86
CA SER A 33 33.61 -22.36 14.89
C SER A 33 33.13 -21.56 16.12
N THR A 34 32.99 -22.23 17.26
CA THR A 34 32.80 -21.57 18.57
C THR A 34 33.97 -20.62 18.87
N LYS A 35 35.17 -20.92 18.36
CA LYS A 35 36.35 -20.09 18.53
C LYS A 35 36.39 -18.92 17.56
N CYS A 36 36.52 -17.71 18.09
CA CYS A 36 36.67 -16.50 17.31
C CYS A 36 38.00 -16.48 16.56
N PRO A 37 38.01 -16.31 15.22
CA PRO A 37 39.25 -16.31 14.44
C PRO A 37 40.12 -15.08 14.68
N ARG A 38 39.55 -13.99 15.23
CA ARG A 38 40.28 -12.73 15.47
C ARG A 38 41.00 -12.69 16.82
N CYS A 39 40.39 -13.20 17.87
CA CYS A 39 40.95 -13.11 19.23
C CYS A 39 41.10 -14.46 19.93
N GLY A 40 40.69 -15.56 19.30
CA GLY A 40 40.77 -16.91 19.87
C GLY A 40 39.78 -17.20 20.99
N TYR A 41 38.89 -16.26 21.35
CA TYR A 41 37.88 -16.46 22.40
C TYR A 41 36.83 -17.48 21.97
N GLU A 42 36.49 -18.40 22.86
CA GLU A 42 35.47 -19.41 22.65
C GLU A 42 34.09 -18.84 23.01
N ASN A 43 33.20 -18.79 22.02
CA ASN A 43 31.86 -18.22 22.10
C ASN A 43 30.84 -19.34 22.16
N PRO A 44 29.65 -19.08 22.75
CA PRO A 44 28.57 -20.06 22.76
C PRO A 44 28.17 -20.48 21.34
N PRO A 45 27.71 -21.73 21.17
CA PRO A 45 27.27 -22.23 19.87
C PRO A 45 26.17 -21.34 19.30
N GLY A 46 26.32 -20.96 18.02
CA GLY A 46 25.36 -20.10 17.33
C GLY A 46 25.54 -18.60 17.52
N ALA A 47 26.51 -18.14 18.33
CA ALA A 47 26.85 -16.73 18.48
C ALA A 47 27.11 -16.07 17.11
N SER A 48 26.44 -14.94 16.84
CA SER A 48 26.62 -14.18 15.60
C SER A 48 27.79 -13.21 15.67
N ILE A 49 28.17 -12.80 16.87
CA ILE A 49 29.23 -11.84 17.18
C ILE A 49 30.02 -12.37 18.38
N CYS A 50 31.33 -12.19 18.36
CA CYS A 50 32.20 -12.57 19.47
C CYS A 50 31.97 -11.66 20.68
N GLU A 51 31.71 -12.24 21.84
CA GLU A 51 31.41 -11.49 23.07
C GLU A 51 32.60 -10.65 23.54
N ARG A 52 33.82 -11.14 23.32
CA ARG A 52 35.06 -10.46 23.79
C ARG A 52 35.51 -9.32 22.89
N CYS A 53 35.55 -9.53 21.57
CA CYS A 53 36.14 -8.57 20.63
C CYS A 53 35.17 -7.98 19.60
N ARG A 54 33.88 -8.34 19.73
CA ARG A 54 32.79 -7.95 18.81
C ARG A 54 33.06 -8.29 17.34
N TYR A 55 33.90 -9.28 17.07
CA TYR A 55 34.14 -9.78 15.72
C TYR A 55 32.92 -10.58 15.25
N PRO A 56 32.36 -10.32 14.05
CA PRO A 56 31.26 -11.10 13.50
C PRO A 56 31.70 -12.56 13.28
N LEU A 57 31.01 -13.50 13.92
CA LEU A 57 31.24 -14.93 13.76
C LEU A 57 30.38 -15.52 12.64
N LYS A 58 29.28 -14.83 12.31
CA LYS A 58 28.44 -15.11 11.14
C LYS A 58 28.44 -13.89 10.23
N ILE A 59 28.76 -14.09 8.95
CA ILE A 59 28.56 -13.09 7.92
C ILE A 59 27.44 -13.60 7.05
N VAL A 60 26.31 -12.90 7.07
CA VAL A 60 25.29 -13.10 6.04
C VAL A 60 25.82 -12.39 4.79
N PRO A 61 25.92 -13.05 3.63
CA PRO A 61 26.35 -12.39 2.39
C PRO A 61 25.46 -11.18 2.13
N PHE A 62 26.04 -10.06 1.69
CA PHE A 62 25.31 -8.81 1.44
C PHE A 62 24.09 -9.01 0.53
N GLN A 63 24.22 -9.85 -0.50
CA GLN A 63 23.12 -10.21 -1.41
C GLN A 63 21.94 -10.86 -0.68
N VAL A 64 22.20 -11.74 0.30
CA VAL A 64 21.14 -12.43 1.07
C VAL A 64 20.37 -11.44 1.96
N GLU A 65 21.05 -10.44 2.52
CA GLU A 65 20.41 -9.42 3.35
C GLU A 65 19.58 -8.43 2.52
N GLU A 66 20.05 -8.07 1.33
CA GLU A 66 19.32 -7.20 0.39
C GLU A 66 18.05 -7.90 -0.13
N THR A 67 18.16 -9.14 -0.61
CA THR A 67 17.00 -9.95 -1.01
C THR A 67 15.99 -10.09 0.12
N ARG A 68 16.43 -10.35 1.35
CA ARG A 68 15.53 -10.47 2.52
C ARG A 68 14.80 -9.15 2.84
N ARG A 69 15.44 -8.01 2.63
CA ARG A 69 14.80 -6.69 2.82
C ARG A 69 13.77 -6.42 1.73
N GLU A 70 14.09 -6.74 0.48
CA GLU A 70 13.17 -6.61 -0.65
C GLU A 70 11.95 -7.51 -0.46
N GLU A 71 12.14 -8.77 -0.08
CA GLU A 71 11.06 -9.72 0.24
C GLU A 71 10.15 -9.19 1.35
N ARG A 72 10.74 -8.66 2.43
CA ARG A 72 9.99 -8.05 3.54
C ARG A 72 9.18 -6.84 3.08
N SER A 73 9.78 -5.94 2.29
CA SER A 73 9.09 -4.77 1.73
C SER A 73 7.92 -5.23 0.85
N ARG A 74 8.11 -6.29 0.06
CA ARG A 74 7.08 -6.84 -0.81
C ARG A 74 5.95 -7.50 -0.02
N GLU A 75 6.24 -8.28 1.01
CA GLU A 75 5.21 -8.83 1.92
C GLU A 75 4.41 -7.72 2.60
N GLU A 76 5.09 -6.68 3.11
CA GLU A 76 4.41 -5.53 3.71
C GLU A 76 3.54 -4.81 2.67
N SER A 77 4.06 -4.56 1.46
CA SER A 77 3.30 -3.92 0.38
C SER A 77 2.02 -4.69 0.04
N MET A 78 2.09 -6.03 -0.02
CA MET A 78 0.93 -6.88 -0.30
C MET A 78 -0.08 -6.87 0.85
N THR A 79 0.41 -6.82 2.09
CA THR A 79 -0.45 -6.67 3.27
C THR A 79 -1.20 -5.34 3.24
N ARG A 80 -0.50 -4.24 2.93
CA ARG A 80 -1.12 -2.91 2.75
C ARG A 80 -2.09 -2.87 1.58
N LEU A 81 -1.80 -3.57 0.49
CA LEU A 81 -2.71 -3.67 -0.66
C LEU A 81 -4.01 -4.37 -0.27
N ARG A 82 -3.91 -5.48 0.45
CA ARG A 82 -5.05 -6.23 0.98
C ARG A 82 -5.90 -5.39 1.92
N ASP A 83 -5.24 -4.74 2.89
CA ASP A 83 -5.93 -3.93 3.90
C ASP A 83 -6.57 -2.70 3.24
N GLY A 84 -5.92 -2.10 2.25
CA GLY A 84 -6.48 -1.02 1.45
C GLY A 84 -7.76 -1.41 0.73
N ALA A 85 -7.75 -2.58 0.07
CA ALA A 85 -8.92 -3.14 -0.59
C ALA A 85 -10.09 -3.36 0.38
N LEU A 86 -9.79 -3.93 1.56
CA LEU A 86 -10.78 -4.17 2.61
C LEU A 86 -11.36 -2.87 3.18
N TYR A 87 -10.52 -1.87 3.44
CA TYR A 87 -10.99 -0.58 3.95
C TYR A 87 -11.82 0.17 2.91
N LEU A 88 -11.43 0.15 1.63
CA LEU A 88 -12.29 0.71 0.58
C LEU A 88 -13.63 -0.02 0.48
N MET A 89 -13.64 -1.36 0.55
CA MET A 89 -14.88 -2.14 0.60
C MET A 89 -15.83 -1.66 1.70
N ILE A 90 -15.31 -1.56 2.93
CA ILE A 90 -16.09 -1.11 4.08
C ILE A 90 -16.54 0.34 3.87
N GLY A 91 -15.65 1.23 3.43
CA GLY A 91 -15.95 2.63 3.18
C GLY A 91 -17.07 2.82 2.15
N ILE A 92 -17.02 2.07 1.04
CA ILE A 92 -18.04 2.10 -0.02
C ILE A 92 -19.35 1.50 0.48
N LEU A 93 -19.30 0.41 1.25
CA LEU A 93 -20.52 -0.19 1.82
C LEU A 93 -21.26 0.83 2.71
N PHE A 94 -20.55 1.47 3.65
CA PHE A 94 -21.13 2.50 4.50
C PHE A 94 -21.58 3.74 3.72
N LEU A 95 -20.89 4.08 2.63
CA LEU A 95 -21.33 5.14 1.73
C LEU A 95 -22.70 4.80 1.12
N LEU A 96 -22.85 3.60 0.57
CA LEU A 96 -24.10 3.13 -0.03
C LEU A 96 -25.24 3.06 0.99
N LEU A 97 -24.94 2.60 2.22
CA LEU A 97 -25.92 2.59 3.32
C LEU A 97 -26.32 4.00 3.76
N SER A 98 -25.50 5.02 3.49
CA SER A 98 -25.78 6.43 3.78
C SER A 98 -26.56 7.15 2.66
N LEU A 99 -26.76 6.53 1.50
CA LEU A 99 -27.52 7.12 0.39
C LEU A 99 -29.05 7.13 0.60
N PRO A 100 -29.72 6.05 1.03
CA PRO A 100 -31.17 6.07 1.18
C PRO A 100 -31.60 7.04 2.30
N PRO A 101 -32.77 7.68 2.18
CA PRO A 101 -33.29 8.59 3.20
C PRO A 101 -33.74 7.79 4.43
N ILE A 102 -32.84 7.71 5.41
CA ILE A 102 -33.08 7.12 6.74
C ILE A 102 -33.05 8.24 7.80
N ASN A 103 -33.02 7.87 9.08
CA ASN A 103 -32.80 8.82 10.15
C ASN A 103 -31.48 9.60 9.94
N THR A 104 -31.54 10.94 9.99
CA THR A 104 -30.40 11.85 9.75
C THR A 104 -29.21 11.58 10.66
N LEU A 105 -29.45 11.17 11.91
CA LEU A 105 -28.40 10.78 12.85
C LEU A 105 -27.66 9.53 12.35
N VAL A 106 -28.41 8.52 11.90
CA VAL A 106 -27.85 7.25 11.40
C VAL A 106 -27.10 7.49 10.11
N GLN A 107 -27.65 8.30 9.21
CA GLN A 107 -27.00 8.69 7.96
C GLN A 107 -25.66 9.40 8.22
N SER A 108 -25.63 10.33 9.18
CA SER A 108 -24.40 11.04 9.57
C SER A 108 -23.34 10.09 10.14
N ILE A 109 -23.75 9.11 10.94
CA ILE A 109 -22.85 8.08 11.47
C ILE A 109 -22.27 7.23 10.33
N PHE A 110 -23.11 6.75 9.41
CA PHE A 110 -22.65 5.97 8.26
C PHE A 110 -21.72 6.77 7.35
N GLY A 111 -22.03 8.05 7.08
CA GLY A 111 -21.16 8.95 6.35
C GLY A 111 -19.80 9.14 7.01
N LEU A 112 -19.76 9.33 8.34
CA LEU A 112 -18.51 9.45 9.09
C LEU A 112 -17.68 8.17 9.03
N VAL A 113 -18.31 7.01 9.23
CA VAL A 113 -17.65 5.69 9.11
C VAL A 113 -17.09 5.53 7.69
N SER A 114 -17.85 5.88 6.67
CA SER A 114 -17.41 5.82 5.27
C SER A 114 -16.15 6.66 5.03
N VAL A 115 -16.12 7.92 5.48
CA VAL A 115 -14.96 8.82 5.34
C VAL A 115 -13.71 8.23 6.00
N VAL A 116 -13.84 7.72 7.22
CA VAL A 116 -12.72 7.11 7.96
C VAL A 116 -12.13 5.95 7.17
N PHE A 117 -12.97 5.03 6.70
CA PHE A 117 -12.53 3.85 5.97
C PHE A 117 -12.03 4.16 4.55
N LEU A 118 -12.60 5.15 3.86
CA LEU A 118 -12.05 5.67 2.59
C LEU A 118 -10.64 6.25 2.80
N GLY A 119 -10.43 7.01 3.89
CA GLY A 119 -9.12 7.55 4.22
C GLY A 119 -8.10 6.47 4.56
N MET A 120 -8.48 5.49 5.38
CA MET A 120 -7.62 4.33 5.66
C MET A 120 -7.31 3.52 4.39
N GLY A 121 -8.29 3.31 3.52
CA GLY A 121 -8.14 2.57 2.26
C GLY A 121 -7.16 3.25 1.30
N THR A 122 -7.40 4.54 1.01
CA THR A 122 -6.55 5.34 0.12
C THR A 122 -5.12 5.48 0.65
N GLY A 123 -4.95 5.70 1.96
CA GLY A 123 -3.65 5.72 2.61
C GLY A 123 -2.91 4.39 2.49
N SER A 124 -3.61 3.27 2.73
CA SER A 124 -3.01 1.94 2.63
C SER A 124 -2.58 1.59 1.20
N TYR A 125 -3.40 1.92 0.19
CA TYR A 125 -3.01 1.78 -1.23
C TYR A 125 -1.77 2.61 -1.56
N SER A 126 -1.73 3.85 -1.10
CA SER A 126 -0.61 4.72 -1.41
C SER A 126 0.71 4.21 -0.81
N VAL A 127 0.68 3.74 0.44
CA VAL A 127 1.83 3.10 1.09
C VAL A 127 2.22 1.82 0.37
N ALA A 128 1.25 0.98 0.00
CA ALA A 128 1.50 -0.26 -0.74
C ALA A 128 2.27 0.02 -2.04
N PHE A 129 1.83 1.01 -2.82
CA PHE A 129 2.47 1.39 -4.08
C PHE A 129 3.90 1.90 -3.88
N ARG A 130 4.12 2.71 -2.84
CA ARG A 130 5.45 3.23 -2.50
C ARG A 130 6.43 2.13 -2.08
N LEU A 131 5.95 1.11 -1.36
CA LEU A 131 6.78 -0.01 -0.90
C LEU A 131 7.05 -1.05 -1.99
N PHE A 132 6.19 -1.12 -3.01
CA PHE A 132 6.30 -2.15 -4.06
C PHE A 132 7.39 -1.82 -5.08
N ASP A 133 7.38 -0.61 -5.66
CA ASP A 133 8.36 -0.17 -6.68
C ASP A 133 8.35 1.37 -6.77
N GLU A 134 9.52 1.99 -6.94
CA GLU A 134 9.62 3.45 -7.14
C GLU A 134 8.84 3.93 -8.37
N ARG A 135 8.70 3.09 -9.40
CA ARG A 135 7.92 3.39 -10.62
C ARG A 135 6.42 3.58 -10.36
N LEU A 136 5.93 3.18 -9.18
CA LEU A 136 4.55 3.36 -8.73
C LEU A 136 4.34 4.65 -7.93
N ARG A 137 5.37 5.49 -7.75
CA ARG A 137 5.27 6.76 -7.01
C ARG A 137 4.15 7.68 -7.51
N ASN A 138 3.96 7.75 -8.83
CA ASN A 138 2.85 8.54 -9.38
C ASN A 138 1.49 7.96 -8.98
N SER A 139 1.32 6.64 -9.06
CA SER A 139 0.09 5.97 -8.60
C SER A 139 -0.15 6.21 -7.10
N SER A 140 0.90 6.17 -6.28
CA SER A 140 0.83 6.50 -4.84
C SER A 140 0.31 7.91 -4.59
N LEU A 141 0.83 8.91 -5.30
CA LEU A 141 0.38 10.30 -5.17
C LEU A 141 -1.06 10.48 -5.63
N LEU A 142 -1.42 9.88 -6.77
CA LEU A 142 -2.76 9.98 -7.33
C LEU A 142 -3.79 9.36 -6.36
N SER A 143 -3.53 8.18 -5.81
CA SER A 143 -4.46 7.51 -4.88
C SER A 143 -4.80 8.31 -3.63
N PHE A 144 -3.91 9.20 -3.17
CA PHE A 144 -4.22 10.11 -2.06
C PHE A 144 -5.29 11.14 -2.40
N LEU A 145 -5.51 11.45 -3.67
CA LEU A 145 -6.49 12.47 -4.11
C LEU A 145 -7.94 11.99 -4.01
N LEU A 146 -8.17 10.68 -3.84
CA LEU A 146 -9.51 10.11 -3.74
C LEU A 146 -10.25 10.65 -2.51
N LEU A 147 -9.61 10.69 -1.34
CA LEU A 147 -10.24 11.18 -0.11
C LEU A 147 -10.54 12.69 -0.16
N PRO A 148 -9.59 13.59 -0.48
CA PRO A 148 -9.88 15.01 -0.67
C PRO A 148 -10.97 15.25 -1.72
N GLY A 149 -10.95 14.50 -2.82
CA GLY A 149 -12.00 14.57 -3.84
C GLY A 149 -13.38 14.22 -3.29
N PHE A 150 -13.47 13.13 -2.54
CA PHE A 150 -14.71 12.73 -1.87
C PHE A 150 -15.20 13.77 -0.85
N LEU A 151 -14.30 14.33 -0.03
CA LEU A 151 -14.65 15.34 0.97
C LEU A 151 -15.16 16.64 0.32
N LEU A 152 -14.56 17.07 -0.79
CA LEU A 152 -15.02 18.24 -1.54
C LEU A 152 -16.39 18.00 -2.19
N LEU A 153 -16.65 16.80 -2.71
CA LEU A 153 -17.96 16.41 -3.22
C LEU A 153 -19.04 16.53 -2.13
N VAL A 154 -18.81 15.90 -0.97
CA VAL A 154 -19.75 15.93 0.16
C VAL A 154 -19.94 17.35 0.68
N SER A 155 -18.85 18.11 0.82
CA SER A 155 -18.92 19.52 1.25
C SER A 155 -19.70 20.38 0.26
N GLY A 156 -19.51 20.19 -1.05
CA GLY A 156 -20.23 20.91 -2.09
C GLY A 156 -21.73 20.63 -2.06
N ILE A 157 -22.13 19.37 -1.85
CA ILE A 157 -23.54 18.98 -1.66
C ILE A 157 -24.11 19.60 -0.38
N GLY A 158 -23.37 19.52 0.74
CA GLY A 158 -23.82 20.03 2.03
C GLY A 158 -24.05 21.55 2.04
N VAL A 159 -23.27 22.33 1.28
CA VAL A 159 -23.49 23.78 1.10
C VAL A 159 -24.87 24.08 0.49
N VAL A 160 -25.39 23.18 -0.34
CA VAL A 160 -26.68 23.35 -1.02
C VAL A 160 -27.84 22.97 -0.10
N GLU A 161 -27.72 21.87 0.65
CA GLU A 161 -28.74 21.41 1.60
C GLU A 161 -28.93 22.35 2.79
N LEU A 162 -27.86 23.00 3.27
CA LEU A 162 -27.95 23.98 4.37
C LEU A 162 -28.71 25.25 3.98
N ASN A 163 -28.83 25.54 2.69
CA ASN A 163 -29.53 26.74 2.21
C ASN A 163 -30.99 26.48 1.81
N ILE A 164 -31.35 25.28 1.34
CA ILE A 164 -32.72 24.97 0.88
C ILE A 164 -33.02 23.48 1.09
N THR A 165 -34.16 23.15 1.72
CA THR A 165 -34.59 21.78 2.06
C THR A 165 -34.96 20.89 0.86
N LYS A 166 -34.75 21.33 -0.37
CA LYS A 166 -34.90 20.55 -1.61
C LYS A 166 -33.90 21.04 -2.65
N LEU A 167 -33.02 20.15 -3.12
CA LEU A 167 -32.09 20.41 -4.21
C LEU A 167 -32.85 20.65 -5.53
N ASN A 168 -33.08 21.92 -5.87
CA ASN A 168 -33.46 22.32 -7.21
C ASN A 168 -32.19 22.63 -8.02
N LEU A 169 -32.07 22.06 -9.23
CA LEU A 169 -30.95 22.32 -10.15
C LEU A 169 -30.74 23.82 -10.45
N THR A 170 -31.83 24.59 -10.42
CA THR A 170 -31.84 26.04 -10.58
C THR A 170 -31.25 26.80 -9.39
N ASP A 171 -31.17 26.18 -8.21
CA ASP A 171 -30.59 26.79 -7.01
C ASP A 171 -29.14 26.36 -6.79
N LEU A 172 -28.74 25.21 -7.34
CA LEU A 172 -27.34 24.79 -7.40
C LEU A 172 -26.49 25.77 -8.21
N SER A 173 -27.00 26.23 -9.37
CA SER A 173 -26.31 27.20 -10.23
C SER A 173 -26.17 28.59 -9.60
N LYS A 174 -27.00 28.92 -8.59
CA LYS A 174 -26.93 30.20 -7.87
C LYS A 174 -25.79 30.26 -6.86
N ASN A 175 -25.21 29.11 -6.49
CA ASN A 175 -24.12 29.01 -5.52
C ASN A 175 -22.81 28.63 -6.24
N PRO A 176 -22.05 29.60 -6.78
CA PRO A 176 -20.85 29.31 -7.57
C PRO A 176 -19.80 28.51 -6.77
N LEU A 177 -19.73 28.72 -5.45
CA LEU A 177 -18.84 27.97 -4.57
C LEU A 177 -19.20 26.49 -4.49
N ALA A 178 -20.50 26.15 -4.41
CA ALA A 178 -20.93 24.75 -4.37
C ALA A 178 -20.59 24.03 -5.68
N VAL A 179 -20.81 24.69 -6.82
CA VAL A 179 -20.44 24.17 -8.14
C VAL A 179 -18.93 23.90 -8.21
N ILE A 180 -18.10 24.86 -7.82
CA ILE A 180 -16.63 24.70 -7.82
C ILE A 180 -16.18 23.53 -6.93
N LEU A 181 -16.75 23.40 -5.72
CA LEU A 181 -16.42 22.30 -4.82
C LEU A 181 -16.80 20.93 -5.40
N ILE A 182 -17.98 20.84 -6.02
CA ILE A 182 -18.46 19.60 -6.64
C ILE A 182 -17.57 19.24 -7.83
N ASP A 183 -17.29 20.19 -8.72
CA ASP A 183 -16.48 19.94 -9.92
C ASP A 183 -15.04 19.54 -9.57
N LEU A 184 -14.41 20.28 -8.65
CA LEU A 184 -13.05 19.96 -8.20
C LEU A 184 -13.02 18.62 -7.46
N GLY A 185 -14.01 18.38 -6.59
CA GLY A 185 -14.15 17.13 -5.86
C GLY A 185 -14.29 15.94 -6.81
N PHE A 186 -15.14 16.06 -7.84
CA PHE A 186 -15.35 15.06 -8.88
C PHE A 186 -14.06 14.72 -9.62
N ILE A 187 -13.33 15.75 -10.07
CA ILE A 187 -12.06 15.58 -10.79
C ILE A 187 -11.04 14.85 -9.91
N LEU A 188 -10.85 15.29 -8.66
CA LEU A 188 -9.88 14.68 -7.75
C LEU A 188 -10.26 13.24 -7.38
N PHE A 189 -11.56 12.97 -7.19
CA PHE A 189 -12.07 11.63 -6.90
C PHE A 189 -11.78 10.66 -8.05
N LEU A 190 -12.04 11.08 -9.29
CA LEU A 190 -11.73 10.31 -10.50
C LEU A 190 -10.23 10.05 -10.66
N ILE A 191 -9.42 11.10 -10.52
CA ILE A 191 -7.95 10.98 -10.59
C ILE A 191 -7.45 9.99 -9.53
N GLY A 192 -7.99 10.06 -8.32
CA GLY A 192 -7.62 9.16 -7.24
C GLY A 192 -8.00 7.71 -7.51
N GLY A 193 -9.23 7.46 -7.98
CA GLY A 193 -9.66 6.13 -8.37
C GLY A 193 -8.83 5.55 -9.52
N LEU A 194 -8.53 6.35 -10.54
CA LEU A 194 -7.62 5.97 -11.64
C LEU A 194 -6.21 5.66 -11.13
N GLY A 195 -5.70 6.44 -10.17
CA GLY A 195 -4.42 6.19 -9.52
C GLY A 195 -4.35 4.80 -8.89
N ILE A 196 -5.40 4.41 -8.16
CA ILE A 196 -5.54 3.07 -7.58
C ILE A 196 -5.60 2.00 -8.67
N THR A 197 -6.47 2.15 -9.67
CA THR A 197 -6.59 1.18 -10.76
C THR A 197 -5.27 0.96 -11.48
N ILE A 198 -4.58 2.03 -11.89
CA ILE A 198 -3.30 1.95 -12.61
C ILE A 198 -2.24 1.30 -11.72
N GLY A 199 -2.20 1.65 -10.43
CA GLY A 199 -1.25 1.08 -9.46
C GLY A 199 -1.45 -0.43 -9.30
N VAL A 200 -2.69 -0.86 -9.05
CA VAL A 200 -3.03 -2.30 -8.93
C VAL A 200 -2.75 -3.03 -10.24
N TYR A 201 -3.11 -2.45 -11.38
CA TYR A 201 -2.89 -3.07 -12.69
C TYR A 201 -1.40 -3.27 -12.99
N LYS A 202 -0.55 -2.29 -12.67
CA LYS A 202 0.91 -2.40 -12.78
C LYS A 202 1.48 -3.49 -11.89
N ILE A 203 1.03 -3.57 -10.63
CA ILE A 203 1.41 -4.67 -9.71
C ILE A 203 0.97 -6.01 -10.27
N ALA A 204 -0.26 -6.10 -10.79
CA ALA A 204 -0.81 -7.31 -11.39
C ALA A 204 0.03 -7.81 -12.58
N ASN A 205 0.49 -6.88 -13.43
CA ASN A 205 1.40 -7.19 -14.52
C ASN A 205 2.77 -7.68 -14.00
N ALA A 206 3.35 -6.99 -13.02
CA ALA A 206 4.64 -7.37 -12.43
C ALA A 206 4.60 -8.74 -11.73
N MET A 207 3.44 -9.13 -11.19
CA MET A 207 3.22 -10.41 -10.50
C MET A 207 2.67 -11.51 -11.42
N THR A 208 2.34 -11.22 -12.68
CA THR A 208 1.65 -12.14 -13.61
C THR A 208 0.33 -12.71 -13.06
N ARG A 209 -0.41 -11.92 -12.26
CA ARG A 209 -1.66 -12.36 -11.62
C ARG A 209 -2.90 -11.81 -12.35
N PRO A 210 -3.69 -12.64 -13.05
CA PRO A 210 -4.87 -12.17 -13.77
C PRO A 210 -5.97 -11.69 -12.82
N GLY A 211 -6.09 -12.27 -11.62
CA GLY A 211 -7.10 -11.88 -10.63
C GLY A 211 -7.01 -10.41 -10.21
N LEU A 212 -5.81 -9.89 -9.95
CA LEU A 212 -5.62 -8.46 -9.66
C LEU A 212 -6.00 -7.58 -10.86
N LYS A 213 -5.73 -8.01 -12.10
CA LYS A 213 -6.09 -7.23 -13.30
C LYS A 213 -7.60 -7.11 -13.43
N VAL A 214 -8.30 -8.22 -13.27
CA VAL A 214 -9.77 -8.26 -13.33
C VAL A 214 -10.36 -7.41 -12.20
N GLY A 215 -9.85 -7.55 -10.98
CA GLY A 215 -10.28 -6.73 -9.84
C GLY A 215 -10.08 -5.22 -10.08
N ALA A 216 -8.92 -4.82 -10.62
CA ALA A 216 -8.63 -3.42 -10.93
C ALA A 216 -9.57 -2.86 -12.02
N LEU A 217 -9.80 -3.63 -13.10
CA LEU A 217 -10.70 -3.23 -14.18
C LEU A 217 -12.15 -3.16 -13.71
N LEU A 218 -12.61 -4.16 -12.95
CA LEU A 218 -13.96 -4.17 -12.39
C LEU A 218 -14.16 -3.00 -11.41
N SER A 219 -13.16 -2.68 -10.60
CA SER A 219 -13.18 -1.50 -9.74
C SER A 219 -13.26 -0.20 -10.54
N LEU A 220 -12.56 -0.09 -11.68
CA LEU A 220 -12.63 1.09 -12.54
C LEU A 220 -14.01 1.24 -13.17
N ILE A 221 -14.54 0.15 -13.72
CA ILE A 221 -15.91 0.12 -14.28
C ILE A 221 -16.89 0.53 -13.19
N GLY A 222 -16.78 -0.05 -12.00
CA GLY A 222 -17.61 0.30 -10.85
C GLY A 222 -17.48 1.76 -10.42
N LEU A 223 -16.28 2.34 -10.46
CA LEU A 223 -16.06 3.76 -10.16
C LEU A 223 -16.81 4.66 -11.15
N ILE A 224 -16.67 4.39 -12.45
CA ILE A 224 -17.33 5.16 -13.51
C ILE A 224 -18.85 4.97 -13.43
N SER A 225 -19.31 3.73 -13.24
CA SER A 225 -20.73 3.42 -13.08
C SER A 225 -21.33 4.08 -11.85
N PHE A 226 -20.63 4.12 -10.72
CA PHE A 226 -21.08 4.76 -9.49
C PHE A 226 -21.37 6.26 -9.66
N LEU A 227 -20.59 6.94 -10.51
CA LEU A 227 -20.79 8.37 -10.80
C LEU A 227 -22.05 8.64 -11.62
N LEU A 228 -22.45 7.69 -12.48
CA LEU A 228 -23.65 7.80 -13.30
C LEU A 228 -24.89 7.29 -12.56
N LEU A 229 -24.73 6.19 -11.83
CA LEU A 229 -25.77 5.43 -11.16
C LEU A 229 -25.20 4.92 -9.82
N PRO A 230 -25.41 5.63 -8.70
CA PRO A 230 -24.87 5.25 -7.40
C PRO A 230 -25.23 3.84 -6.94
N GLU A 231 -26.40 3.34 -7.37
CA GLU A 231 -26.88 1.96 -7.13
C GLU A 231 -25.92 0.90 -7.68
N LEU A 232 -25.13 1.21 -8.71
CA LEU A 232 -24.12 0.32 -9.29
C LEU A 232 -22.80 0.30 -8.48
N GLY A 233 -22.74 0.95 -7.32
CA GLY A 233 -21.57 0.93 -6.44
C GLY A 233 -21.14 -0.47 -5.97
N PHE A 234 -22.03 -1.47 -6.07
CA PHE A 234 -21.66 -2.87 -5.83
C PHE A 234 -20.59 -3.40 -6.79
N LEU A 235 -20.46 -2.86 -8.01
CA LEU A 235 -19.39 -3.23 -8.94
C LEU A 235 -18.03 -2.74 -8.44
N LEU A 236 -17.99 -1.53 -7.88
CA LEU A 236 -16.79 -0.98 -7.26
C LEU A 236 -16.38 -1.84 -6.07
N MET A 237 -17.34 -2.22 -5.23
CA MET A 237 -17.11 -3.20 -4.17
C MET A 237 -16.62 -4.55 -4.73
N GLY A 238 -17.30 -5.12 -5.73
CA GLY A 238 -16.89 -6.39 -6.35
C GLY A 238 -15.43 -6.39 -6.82
N GLY A 239 -14.98 -5.29 -7.44
CA GLY A 239 -13.58 -5.11 -7.83
C GLY A 239 -12.61 -5.11 -6.65
N GLN A 240 -12.93 -4.34 -5.60
CA GLN A 240 -12.11 -4.28 -4.38
C GLN A 240 -12.08 -5.63 -3.64
N PHE A 241 -13.20 -6.35 -3.60
CA PHE A 241 -13.29 -7.69 -3.03
C PHE A 241 -12.38 -8.70 -3.75
N LEU A 242 -12.33 -8.66 -5.09
CA LEU A 242 -11.41 -9.51 -5.86
C LEU A 242 -9.94 -9.18 -5.56
N ILE A 243 -9.59 -7.89 -5.45
CA ILE A 243 -8.24 -7.47 -5.07
C ILE A 243 -7.88 -8.00 -3.67
N TYR A 244 -8.81 -7.91 -2.73
CA TYR A 244 -8.66 -8.45 -1.37
C TYR A 244 -8.41 -9.96 -1.37
N LEU A 245 -9.22 -10.74 -2.09
CA LEU A 245 -9.09 -12.20 -2.12
C LEU A 245 -7.75 -12.64 -2.74
N GLU A 246 -7.36 -12.05 -3.86
CA GLU A 246 -6.13 -12.44 -4.55
C GLU A 246 -4.89 -11.99 -3.76
N SER A 247 -4.90 -10.81 -3.16
CA SER A 247 -3.82 -10.37 -2.27
C SER A 247 -3.69 -11.24 -1.02
N ARG A 248 -4.81 -11.65 -0.41
CA ARG A 248 -4.82 -12.60 0.71
C ARG A 248 -4.23 -13.97 0.31
N SER A 249 -4.62 -14.47 -0.87
CA SER A 249 -4.09 -15.72 -1.43
C SER A 249 -2.57 -15.69 -1.59
N LEU A 250 -2.03 -14.59 -2.12
CA LEU A 250 -0.59 -14.38 -2.27
C LEU A 250 0.17 -14.40 -0.93
N ILE A 251 -0.35 -13.72 0.09
CA ILE A 251 0.27 -13.67 1.42
C ILE A 251 0.30 -15.06 2.06
N HIS A 252 -0.78 -15.83 1.95
CA HIS A 252 -0.84 -17.18 2.53
C HIS A 252 -0.03 -18.20 1.73
N GLY A 253 0.06 -18.07 0.40
CA GLY A 253 0.90 -18.90 -0.44
C GLY A 253 2.38 -18.82 -0.05
N ASN A 254 2.90 -17.61 0.13
CA ASN A 254 4.31 -17.40 0.53
C ASN A 254 4.67 -17.97 1.90
N ARG A 255 3.72 -18.00 2.85
CA ARG A 255 3.97 -18.56 4.18
C ARG A 255 4.07 -20.08 4.21
N ARG A 256 3.43 -20.77 3.25
CA ARG A 256 3.51 -22.23 3.14
C ARG A 256 4.78 -22.72 2.45
N SER A 257 5.43 -21.88 1.65
CA SER A 257 6.70 -22.22 1.00
C SER A 257 7.94 -21.93 1.85
N SER A 258 7.78 -21.27 2.99
CA SER A 258 8.87 -20.78 3.85
C SER A 258 8.95 -21.47 5.23
N GLY A 259 8.09 -22.45 5.50
CA GLY A 259 8.14 -23.32 6.69
C GLY A 259 8.33 -24.77 6.28
#